data_AF-A0A9W6NG95-F1
#
_entry.id   AF-A0A9W6NG95-F1
#
_cell.length_a   1.000
_cell.length_b   1.000
_cell.length_c   1.000
_cell.angle_alpha   90.00
_cell.angle_beta   90.00
_cell.angle_gamma   90.00
#
_symmetry.space_group_name_H-M   'P 1'
#
loop_
_entity.id
_entity.type
_entity.pdbx_description
1 polymer ?
#
loop_
_entity_poly.entity_id
_entity_poly.type
_entity_poly.pdbx_seq_one_letter_code
_entity_poly.pdbx_strand_id
1 'polypeptide(L)'
;MQDTAKVMEMAGYWAAHSIWSVCDGETLIPLVGYLDADDNCCMERLAMGPVAALVQGERKLGSLEANQQGAVLIKEGGIGAGGGGEKNPCLVLDVRFAASPHCKLQYVLPYRSGHHELGFAVHNPVLAECQGFDAEQVEILGQFFFKGLAAHTQGSAIWHSHYQPQVDLQGDPAGPFTLEELQLLRRAPLLLYVLLRAQGGEIPTLFRLTELLATVGRYLNPLLTRLVNQPAADCAAQARAMFVRQVDALGELRVIRQVAEASLPAAESRGFAQALLALAGDLAEGAEQAVLIQLETALGLSDT
;
A
#
# COMPACT_ATOMS: atom_id res chain seq x y z
N MET A 1 15.28 -9.85 -19.30
CA MET A 1 13.95 -9.23 -19.12
C MET A 1 12.83 -10.14 -19.61
N GLN A 2 12.97 -10.81 -20.77
CA GLN A 2 11.95 -11.73 -21.28
C GLN A 2 11.61 -12.87 -20.30
N ASP A 3 12.61 -13.54 -19.72
CA ASP A 3 12.36 -14.62 -18.75
C ASP A 3 11.69 -14.10 -17.47
N THR A 4 12.13 -12.94 -16.98
CA THR A 4 11.53 -12.23 -15.84
C THR A 4 10.04 -11.93 -16.08
N ALA A 5 9.70 -11.47 -17.29
CA ALA A 5 8.34 -11.20 -17.68
C ALA A 5 7.46 -12.46 -17.69
N LYS A 6 7.98 -13.59 -18.19
CA LYS A 6 7.26 -14.88 -18.15
C LYS A 6 7.04 -15.38 -16.73
N VAL A 7 8.04 -15.23 -15.85
CA VAL A 7 7.88 -15.57 -14.43
C VAL A 7 6.78 -14.71 -13.78
N MET A 8 6.68 -13.44 -14.14
CA MET A 8 5.60 -12.56 -13.66
C MET A 8 4.23 -12.93 -14.22
N GLU A 9 4.16 -13.33 -15.49
CA GLU A 9 2.94 -13.89 -16.09
C GLU A 9 2.51 -15.18 -15.36
N MET A 10 3.44 -16.09 -15.07
CA MET A 10 3.17 -17.27 -14.25
C MET A 10 2.71 -16.90 -12.83
N ALA A 11 3.33 -15.89 -12.21
CA ALA A 11 2.94 -15.43 -10.88
C ALA A 11 1.51 -14.88 -10.85
N GLY A 12 1.11 -14.09 -11.87
CA GLY A 12 -0.25 -13.60 -12.01
C GLY A 12 -1.28 -14.72 -12.23
N TYR A 13 -0.92 -15.73 -13.03
CA TYR A 13 -1.76 -16.90 -13.26
C TYR A 13 -2.08 -17.65 -11.95
N TRP A 14 -1.06 -17.91 -11.12
CA TRP A 14 -1.28 -18.55 -9.83
C TRP A 14 -1.92 -17.64 -8.79
N ALA A 15 -1.75 -16.31 -8.89
CA ALA A 15 -2.53 -15.36 -8.09
C ALA A 15 -4.03 -15.53 -8.32
N ALA A 16 -4.45 -15.60 -9.60
CA ALA A 16 -5.83 -15.87 -9.98
C ALA A 16 -6.32 -17.23 -9.49
N HIS A 17 -5.47 -18.26 -9.55
CA HIS A 17 -5.79 -19.58 -9.00
C HIS A 17 -6.03 -19.53 -7.48
N SER A 18 -5.22 -18.76 -6.75
CA SER A 18 -5.37 -18.57 -5.31
C SER A 18 -6.63 -17.79 -4.95
N ILE A 19 -6.99 -16.75 -5.72
CA ILE A 19 -8.27 -16.04 -5.59
C ILE A 19 -9.45 -17.02 -5.72
N TRP A 20 -9.42 -17.86 -6.75
CA TRP A 20 -10.43 -18.89 -6.95
C TRP A 20 -10.49 -19.86 -5.77
N SER A 21 -9.35 -20.18 -5.17
CA SER A 21 -9.30 -21.10 -4.02
C SER A 21 -9.90 -20.51 -2.74
N VAL A 22 -9.97 -19.18 -2.59
CA VAL A 22 -10.45 -18.53 -1.35
C VAL A 22 -11.81 -17.85 -1.49
N CYS A 23 -12.40 -17.83 -2.70
CA CYS A 23 -13.61 -17.06 -2.96
C CYS A 23 -14.82 -17.52 -2.14
N ASP A 24 -14.89 -18.80 -1.82
CA ASP A 24 -15.99 -19.40 -1.07
C ASP A 24 -15.78 -19.33 0.46
N GLY A 25 -14.73 -18.63 0.92
CA GLY A 25 -14.38 -18.47 2.32
C GLY A 25 -13.41 -19.52 2.86
N GLU A 26 -12.96 -20.46 2.01
CA GLU A 26 -11.94 -21.44 2.38
C GLU A 26 -10.58 -20.78 2.66
N THR A 27 -9.85 -21.32 3.64
CA THR A 27 -8.47 -20.93 3.91
C THR A 27 -7.57 -21.41 2.77
N LEU A 28 -6.65 -20.55 2.32
CA LEU A 28 -5.71 -20.95 1.30
C LEU A 28 -4.76 -22.03 1.84
N ILE A 29 -4.73 -23.19 1.20
CA ILE A 29 -3.57 -24.10 1.31
C ILE A 29 -2.42 -23.44 0.56
N PRO A 30 -1.31 -23.04 1.22
CA PRO A 30 -0.21 -22.37 0.54
C PRO A 30 0.30 -23.17 -0.65
N LEU A 31 0.72 -22.48 -1.71
CA LEU A 31 1.17 -23.13 -2.93
C LEU A 31 2.46 -22.52 -3.46
N VAL A 32 3.23 -23.33 -4.18
CA VAL A 32 4.40 -22.89 -4.95
C VAL A 32 4.14 -23.15 -6.42
N GLY A 33 4.14 -22.09 -7.23
CA GLY A 33 4.13 -22.17 -8.68
C GLY A 33 5.55 -22.09 -9.23
N TYR A 34 5.87 -22.90 -10.23
CA TYR A 34 7.15 -22.91 -10.92
C TYR A 34 6.95 -22.65 -12.41
N LEU A 35 7.94 -22.00 -13.03
CA LEU A 35 8.10 -21.90 -14.47
C LEU A 35 9.39 -22.62 -14.85
N ASP A 36 9.31 -23.63 -15.71
CA ASP A 36 10.49 -24.33 -16.22
C ASP A 36 11.07 -23.67 -17.49
N ALA A 37 12.21 -24.16 -17.96
CA ALA A 37 12.91 -23.65 -19.15
C ALA A 37 12.14 -23.81 -20.47
N ASP A 38 11.12 -24.69 -20.51
CA ASP A 38 10.26 -24.95 -21.66
C ASP A 38 8.94 -24.15 -21.58
N ASP A 39 8.86 -23.18 -20.66
CA ASP A 39 7.69 -22.35 -20.35
C ASP A 39 6.49 -23.14 -19.78
N ASN A 40 6.69 -24.36 -19.31
CA ASN A 40 5.63 -25.09 -18.62
C ASN A 40 5.46 -24.55 -17.20
N CYS A 41 4.20 -24.40 -16.81
CA CYS A 41 3.82 -24.03 -15.45
C CYS A 41 3.42 -25.29 -14.67
N CYS A 42 3.97 -25.47 -13.48
CA CYS A 42 3.49 -26.46 -12.52
C CYS A 42 3.27 -25.84 -11.14
N MET A 43 2.47 -26.49 -10.32
CA MET A 43 2.11 -26.00 -8.99
C MET A 43 2.07 -27.14 -7.98
N GLU A 44 2.61 -26.88 -6.80
CA GLU A 44 2.56 -27.76 -5.64
C GLU A 44 1.79 -27.08 -4.51
N ARG A 45 0.75 -27.74 -4.00
CA ARG A 45 0.09 -27.33 -2.75
C ARG A 45 0.87 -27.88 -1.56
N LEU A 46 1.23 -27.01 -0.63
CA LEU A 46 1.91 -27.35 0.61
C LEU A 46 0.88 -27.72 1.68
N ALA A 47 0.23 -28.87 1.49
CA ALA A 47 -0.81 -29.42 2.37
C ALA A 47 -0.23 -29.94 3.71
N MET A 48 0.29 -29.01 4.50
CA MET A 48 0.88 -29.23 5.82
C MET A 48 0.53 -28.06 6.75
N GLY A 49 0.94 -28.13 8.02
CA GLY A 49 0.68 -27.05 8.97
C GLY A 49 1.25 -25.69 8.48
N PRO A 50 0.61 -24.55 8.80
CA PRO A 50 0.97 -23.24 8.23
C PRO A 50 2.45 -22.86 8.38
N VAL A 51 3.05 -23.15 9.54
CA VAL A 51 4.47 -22.88 9.79
C VAL A 51 5.37 -23.76 8.91
N ALA A 52 5.04 -25.05 8.79
CA ALA A 52 5.81 -25.98 7.95
C ALA A 52 5.69 -25.60 6.46
N ALA A 53 4.49 -25.19 6.03
CA ALA A 53 4.25 -24.75 4.65
C ALA A 53 5.07 -23.49 4.33
N LEU A 54 5.14 -22.52 5.25
CA LEU A 54 5.98 -21.34 5.08
C LEU A 54 7.47 -21.71 4.93
N VAL A 55 7.99 -22.50 5.86
CA VAL A 55 9.41 -22.92 5.84
C VAL A 55 9.74 -23.71 4.57
N GLN A 56 8.85 -24.64 4.16
CA GLN A 56 9.04 -25.41 2.94
C GLN A 56 8.95 -24.55 1.68
N GLY A 57 8.01 -23.60 1.64
CA GLY A 57 7.84 -22.66 0.53
C GLY A 57 9.04 -21.73 0.37
N GLU A 58 9.54 -21.15 1.46
CA GLU A 58 10.73 -20.30 1.44
C GLU A 58 11.98 -21.08 1.03
N ARG A 59 12.14 -22.31 1.54
CA ARG A 59 13.22 -23.19 1.10
C ARG A 59 13.15 -23.45 -0.41
N LYS A 60 11.97 -23.78 -0.93
CA LYS A 60 11.73 -24.01 -2.36
C LYS A 60 12.06 -22.79 -3.22
N LEU A 61 11.67 -21.59 -2.78
CA LEU A 61 12.03 -20.33 -3.43
C LEU A 61 13.54 -20.06 -3.40
N GLY A 62 14.22 -20.44 -2.33
CA GLY A 62 15.67 -20.24 -2.14
C GLY A 62 16.55 -21.27 -2.86
N SER A 63 15.98 -22.37 -3.35
CA SER A 63 16.71 -23.46 -4.00
C SER A 63 16.05 -23.89 -5.31
N LEU A 64 15.95 -22.96 -6.26
CA LEU A 64 15.43 -23.26 -7.60
C LEU A 64 16.34 -24.25 -8.33
N GLU A 65 15.74 -25.20 -9.04
CA GLU A 65 16.46 -26.16 -9.86
C GLU A 65 17.04 -25.52 -11.13
N ALA A 66 18.06 -26.12 -11.73
CA ALA A 66 18.76 -25.56 -12.89
C ALA A 66 17.85 -25.40 -14.14
N ASN A 67 16.77 -26.18 -14.22
CA ASN A 67 15.76 -26.09 -15.28
C ASN A 67 14.60 -25.15 -14.95
N GLN A 68 14.61 -24.44 -13.82
CA GLN A 68 13.56 -23.51 -13.43
C GLN A 68 13.96 -22.07 -13.78
N GLN A 69 13.06 -21.34 -14.44
CA GLN A 69 13.22 -19.91 -14.73
C GLN A 69 12.88 -19.03 -13.52
N GLY A 70 11.95 -19.49 -12.67
CA GLY A 70 11.50 -18.76 -11.49
C GLY A 70 10.38 -19.49 -10.76
N ALA A 71 9.97 -18.93 -9.63
CA ALA A 71 8.89 -19.47 -8.82
C ALA A 71 8.14 -18.38 -8.05
N VAL A 72 6.92 -18.70 -7.65
CA VAL A 72 6.09 -17.88 -6.75
C VAL A 72 5.61 -18.74 -5.59
N LEU A 73 5.79 -18.27 -4.36
CA LEU A 73 5.08 -18.81 -3.19
C LEU A 73 3.88 -17.93 -2.93
N ILE A 74 2.69 -18.52 -2.88
CA ILE A 74 1.46 -17.83 -2.50
C ILE A 74 0.96 -18.41 -1.19
N LYS A 75 0.77 -17.53 -0.21
CA LYS A 75 0.33 -17.87 1.14
C LYS A 75 -0.68 -16.85 1.64
N GLU A 76 -1.49 -17.25 2.61
CA GLU A 76 -2.38 -16.32 3.29
C GLU A 76 -1.59 -15.47 4.28
N GLY A 77 -1.96 -14.19 4.37
CA GLY A 77 -1.42 -13.21 5.29
C GLY A 77 -2.53 -12.31 5.82
N GLY A 78 -2.14 -11.28 6.57
CA GLY A 78 -3.07 -10.30 7.08
C GLY A 78 -2.47 -8.90 7.09
N ILE A 79 -3.22 -7.93 6.61
CA ILE A 79 -2.89 -6.50 6.61
C ILE A 79 -3.67 -5.86 7.77
N GLY A 80 -2.97 -5.23 8.71
CA GLY A 80 -3.64 -4.57 9.83
C GLY A 80 -2.70 -3.69 10.63
N ALA A 81 -3.27 -2.59 11.15
CA ALA A 81 -2.60 -1.61 11.99
C ALA A 81 -2.01 -2.30 13.25
N GLY A 82 -0.80 -1.91 13.64
CA GLY A 82 -0.21 -2.40 14.89
C GLY A 82 -1.16 -2.17 16.07
N GLY A 83 -1.38 -3.22 16.86
CA GLY A 83 -2.23 -3.18 18.06
C GLY A 83 -3.57 -3.90 17.91
N GLY A 84 -3.56 -5.23 18.06
CA GLY A 84 -4.72 -6.05 18.50
C GLY A 84 -5.99 -6.11 17.63
N GLY A 85 -6.13 -5.30 16.59
CA GLY A 85 -7.29 -5.30 15.69
C GLY A 85 -7.33 -6.48 14.72
N GLU A 86 -8.52 -6.74 14.17
CA GLU A 86 -8.74 -7.75 13.13
C GLU A 86 -7.92 -7.41 11.87
N LYS A 87 -7.10 -8.35 11.41
CA LYS A 87 -6.27 -8.15 10.21
C LYS A 87 -7.12 -8.49 8.99
N ASN A 88 -7.16 -7.56 8.04
CA ASN A 88 -7.78 -7.82 6.74
C ASN A 88 -7.00 -8.93 6.02
N PRO A 89 -7.65 -10.01 5.59
CA PRO A 89 -6.95 -11.11 4.97
C PRO A 89 -6.35 -10.67 3.63
N CYS A 90 -5.20 -11.24 3.30
CA CYS A 90 -4.55 -11.01 2.02
C CYS A 90 -3.84 -12.26 1.53
N LEU A 91 -3.58 -12.33 0.23
CA LEU A 91 -2.66 -13.29 -0.34
C LEU A 91 -1.30 -12.60 -0.48
N VAL A 92 -0.26 -13.20 0.06
CA VAL A 92 1.12 -12.75 -0.09
C VAL A 92 1.79 -13.60 -1.16
N LEU A 93 2.35 -12.95 -2.17
CA LEU A 93 3.01 -13.57 -3.31
C LEU A 93 4.49 -13.20 -3.28
N ASP A 94 5.34 -14.17 -2.94
CA ASP A 94 6.79 -14.03 -2.97
C ASP A 94 7.33 -14.59 -4.29
N VAL A 95 7.84 -13.71 -5.17
CA VAL A 95 8.37 -14.09 -6.49
C VAL A 95 9.89 -14.12 -6.48
N ARG A 96 10.47 -15.15 -7.09
CA ARG A 96 11.93 -15.30 -7.30
C ARG A 96 12.24 -15.63 -8.75
N PHE A 97 13.40 -15.14 -9.21
CA PHE A 97 13.86 -15.27 -10.58
C PHE A 97 15.21 -16.00 -10.62
N ALA A 98 15.30 -17.11 -11.35
CA ALA A 98 16.53 -17.90 -11.43
C ALA A 98 17.65 -17.15 -12.18
N ALA A 99 17.31 -16.47 -13.27
CA ALA A 99 18.26 -15.66 -14.04
C ALA A 99 18.75 -14.41 -13.28
N SER A 100 18.09 -14.03 -12.19
CA SER A 100 18.46 -12.86 -11.38
C SER A 100 18.21 -13.13 -9.89
N PRO A 101 19.06 -13.96 -9.23
CA PRO A 101 18.80 -14.41 -7.86
C PRO A 101 18.80 -13.31 -6.80
N HIS A 102 19.38 -12.14 -7.11
CA HIS A 102 19.38 -10.95 -6.27
C HIS A 102 18.10 -10.09 -6.43
N CYS A 103 17.29 -10.40 -7.43
CA CYS A 103 16.03 -9.74 -7.69
C CYS A 103 14.87 -10.50 -7.03
N LYS A 104 13.95 -9.77 -6.42
CA LYS A 104 12.71 -10.32 -5.89
C LYS A 104 11.60 -9.29 -5.90
N LEU A 105 10.36 -9.78 -6.02
CA LEU A 105 9.15 -8.98 -5.85
C LEU A 105 8.26 -9.67 -4.83
N GLN A 106 7.62 -8.88 -3.97
CA GLN A 106 6.54 -9.34 -3.12
C GLN A 106 5.29 -8.52 -3.41
N TYR A 107 4.22 -9.19 -3.81
CA TYR A 107 2.90 -8.59 -3.91
C TYR A 107 2.04 -9.02 -2.72
N VAL A 108 1.21 -8.09 -2.28
CA VAL A 108 0.12 -8.36 -1.36
C VAL A 108 -1.16 -8.11 -2.11
N LEU A 109 -2.05 -9.10 -2.09
CA LEU A 109 -3.32 -9.09 -2.77
C LEU A 109 -4.42 -9.12 -1.71
N PRO A 110 -4.93 -7.96 -1.30
CA PRO A 110 -5.96 -7.90 -0.29
C PRO A 110 -7.26 -8.49 -0.83
N TYR A 111 -7.99 -9.18 0.04
CA TYR A 111 -9.31 -9.69 -0.29
C TYR A 111 -10.21 -9.65 0.93
N ARG A 112 -11.51 -9.76 0.71
CA ARG A 112 -12.52 -9.93 1.75
C ARG A 112 -13.06 -11.35 1.63
N SER A 113 -12.98 -12.13 2.71
CA SER A 113 -13.40 -13.54 2.72
C SER A 113 -14.86 -13.72 2.28
N GLY A 114 -15.18 -14.84 1.65
CA GLY A 114 -16.54 -15.22 1.30
C GLY A 114 -17.47 -15.38 2.51
N HIS A 115 -16.92 -15.59 3.70
CA HIS A 115 -17.68 -15.63 4.96
C HIS A 115 -18.04 -14.25 5.52
N HIS A 116 -17.56 -13.17 4.91
CA HIS A 116 -17.87 -11.81 5.32
C HIS A 116 -19.32 -11.44 4.98
N GLU A 117 -19.98 -10.63 5.82
CA GLU A 117 -21.39 -10.24 5.64
C GLU A 117 -21.68 -9.52 4.30
N LEU A 118 -20.74 -8.68 3.85
CA LEU A 118 -20.75 -8.02 2.53
C LEU A 118 -20.29 -8.92 1.36
N GLY A 119 -20.13 -10.22 1.58
CA GLY A 119 -19.66 -11.19 0.59
C GLY A 119 -18.19 -11.04 0.21
N PHE A 120 -17.76 -11.83 -0.77
CA PHE A 120 -16.38 -11.84 -1.26
C PHE A 120 -16.03 -10.61 -2.09
N ALA A 121 -14.81 -10.09 -1.91
CA ALA A 121 -14.22 -9.07 -2.77
C ALA A 121 -12.71 -9.28 -2.92
N VAL A 122 -12.17 -8.81 -4.04
CA VAL A 122 -10.72 -8.75 -4.29
C VAL A 122 -10.31 -7.34 -4.66
N HIS A 123 -9.12 -6.95 -4.25
CA HIS A 123 -8.64 -5.58 -4.33
C HIS A 123 -7.37 -5.46 -5.14
N ASN A 124 -6.93 -4.23 -5.42
CA ASN A 124 -5.69 -4.01 -6.15
C ASN A 124 -4.49 -4.71 -5.48
N PRO A 125 -3.67 -5.44 -6.24
CA PRO A 125 -2.38 -5.91 -5.74
C PRO A 125 -1.52 -4.71 -5.36
N VAL A 126 -0.89 -4.77 -4.20
CA VAL A 126 0.05 -3.78 -3.69
C VAL A 126 1.45 -4.39 -3.70
N LEU A 127 2.42 -3.67 -4.26
CA LEU A 127 3.81 -4.07 -4.18
C LEU A 127 4.34 -3.78 -2.77
N ALA A 128 4.62 -4.83 -1.99
CA ALA A 128 5.08 -4.73 -0.62
C ALA A 128 6.62 -4.72 -0.52
N GLU A 129 7.30 -5.44 -1.41
CA GLU A 129 8.75 -5.46 -1.47
C GLU A 129 9.23 -5.49 -2.92
N CYS A 130 10.26 -4.71 -3.21
CA CYS A 130 10.96 -4.73 -4.48
C CYS A 130 12.48 -4.69 -4.23
N GLN A 131 13.20 -5.65 -4.79
CA GLN A 131 14.66 -5.67 -4.77
C GLN A 131 15.19 -5.94 -6.17
N GLY A 132 16.19 -5.17 -6.60
CA GLY A 132 16.92 -5.40 -7.84
C GLY A 132 16.20 -4.95 -9.13
N PHE A 133 15.11 -4.19 -9.01
CA PHE A 133 14.42 -3.57 -10.15
C PHE A 133 14.21 -2.07 -9.90
N ASP A 134 14.24 -1.29 -10.98
CA ASP A 134 13.79 0.11 -10.96
C ASP A 134 12.28 0.24 -11.19
N ALA A 135 11.75 1.46 -11.08
CA ALA A 135 10.32 1.72 -11.18
C ALA A 135 9.72 1.39 -12.58
N GLU A 136 10.47 1.65 -13.65
CA GLU A 136 10.02 1.38 -15.03
C GLU A 136 9.93 -0.13 -15.28
N GLN A 137 10.94 -0.88 -14.82
CA GLN A 137 10.95 -2.33 -14.86
C GLN A 137 9.78 -2.92 -14.07
N VAL A 138 9.51 -2.40 -12.86
CA VAL A 138 8.38 -2.84 -12.04
C VAL A 138 7.04 -2.60 -12.75
N GLU A 139 6.87 -1.45 -13.40
CA GLU A 139 5.65 -1.15 -14.16
C GLU A 139 5.45 -2.15 -15.31
N ILE A 140 6.49 -2.42 -16.09
CA ILE A 140 6.45 -3.41 -17.18
C ILE A 140 6.12 -4.80 -16.63
N LEU A 141 6.81 -5.24 -15.57
CA LEU A 141 6.59 -6.53 -14.94
C LEU A 141 5.16 -6.66 -14.37
N GLY A 142 4.59 -5.56 -13.87
CA GLY A 142 3.19 -5.49 -13.45
C GLY A 142 2.21 -5.79 -14.60
N GLN A 143 2.49 -5.31 -15.82
CA GLN A 143 1.64 -5.62 -16.98
C GLN A 143 1.62 -7.13 -17.28
N PHE A 144 2.78 -7.80 -17.19
CA PHE A 144 2.86 -9.25 -17.36
C PHE A 144 2.15 -10.01 -16.24
N PHE A 145 2.23 -9.53 -15.00
CA PHE A 145 1.42 -10.07 -13.90
C PHE A 145 -0.07 -10.04 -14.22
N PHE A 146 -0.61 -8.90 -14.63
CA PHE A 146 -2.03 -8.79 -14.97
C PHE A 146 -2.41 -9.62 -16.21
N LYS A 147 -1.51 -9.76 -17.18
CA LYS A 147 -1.69 -10.67 -18.32
C LYS A 147 -1.87 -12.12 -17.85
N GLY A 148 -1.03 -12.56 -16.92
CA GLY A 148 -1.12 -13.89 -16.30
C GLY A 148 -2.41 -14.12 -15.53
N LEU A 149 -2.81 -13.13 -14.72
CA LEU A 149 -4.06 -13.14 -13.96
C LEU A 149 -5.26 -13.28 -14.91
N ALA A 150 -5.26 -12.56 -16.02
CA ALA A 150 -6.30 -12.64 -17.04
C ALA A 150 -6.33 -14.00 -17.77
N ALA A 151 -5.19 -14.69 -17.89
CA ALA A 151 -5.11 -15.98 -18.57
C ALA A 151 -5.73 -17.15 -17.79
N HIS A 152 -5.85 -17.05 -16.46
CA HIS A 152 -6.51 -18.07 -15.65
C HIS A 152 -8.04 -17.91 -15.69
N THR A 153 -8.74 -18.71 -16.51
CA THR A 153 -10.17 -18.50 -16.81
C THR A 153 -11.08 -18.35 -15.58
N GLN A 154 -11.03 -19.28 -14.61
CA GLN A 154 -11.92 -19.26 -13.44
C GLN A 154 -11.58 -18.11 -12.48
N GLY A 155 -10.32 -18.04 -12.05
CA GLY A 155 -9.82 -16.97 -11.18
C GLY A 155 -10.02 -15.57 -11.77
N SER A 156 -9.83 -15.40 -13.08
CA SER A 156 -10.09 -14.14 -13.76
C SER A 156 -11.58 -13.77 -13.76
N ALA A 157 -12.48 -14.73 -14.00
CA ALA A 157 -13.92 -14.46 -13.95
C ALA A 157 -14.37 -14.03 -12.54
N ILE A 158 -13.84 -14.66 -11.50
CA ILE A 158 -14.08 -14.28 -10.11
C ILE A 158 -13.51 -12.89 -9.84
N TRP A 159 -12.27 -12.63 -10.27
CA TRP A 159 -11.66 -11.32 -10.11
C TRP A 159 -12.53 -10.22 -10.71
N HIS A 160 -12.93 -10.33 -11.97
CA HIS A 160 -13.75 -9.31 -12.62
C HIS A 160 -15.11 -9.11 -11.96
N SER A 161 -15.71 -10.18 -11.41
CA SER A 161 -17.03 -10.12 -10.78
C SER A 161 -16.99 -9.52 -9.36
N HIS A 162 -15.84 -9.64 -8.68
CA HIS A 162 -15.68 -9.28 -7.27
C HIS A 162 -14.64 -8.17 -7.04
N TYR A 163 -14.07 -7.61 -8.12
CA TYR A 163 -13.05 -6.58 -8.02
C TYR A 163 -13.62 -5.28 -7.47
N GLN A 164 -12.98 -4.79 -6.41
CA GLN A 164 -13.25 -3.51 -5.79
C GLN A 164 -11.93 -2.75 -5.69
N PRO A 165 -11.84 -1.52 -6.25
CA PRO A 165 -10.57 -0.80 -6.38
C PRO A 165 -9.92 -0.43 -5.04
N GLN A 166 -10.67 -0.49 -3.94
CA GLN A 166 -10.21 -0.21 -2.58
C GLN A 166 -10.45 -1.43 -1.71
N VAL A 167 -9.49 -1.73 -0.84
CA VAL A 167 -9.72 -2.63 0.30
C VAL A 167 -10.86 -2.04 1.10
N ASP A 168 -11.93 -2.81 1.30
CA ASP A 168 -12.90 -2.50 2.34
C ASP A 168 -12.17 -2.65 3.67
N LEU A 169 -11.42 -1.62 4.05
CA LEU A 169 -11.07 -1.34 5.42
C LEU A 169 -12.41 -1.12 6.10
N GLN A 170 -13.03 -2.17 6.65
CA GLN A 170 -14.30 -2.08 7.35
C GLN A 170 -14.36 -0.79 8.16
N GLY A 171 -15.18 0.12 7.68
CA GLY A 171 -15.10 1.54 7.96
C GLY A 171 -15.46 2.25 6.67
N ASP A 172 -16.47 3.11 6.71
CA ASP A 172 -16.74 4.05 5.64
C ASP A 172 -15.39 4.60 5.10
N PRO A 173 -15.09 4.51 3.79
CA PRO A 173 -13.81 5.02 3.25
C PRO A 173 -13.62 6.51 3.55
N ALA A 174 -14.71 7.21 3.80
CA ALA A 174 -14.76 8.56 4.36
C ALA A 174 -14.80 8.57 5.89
N GLY A 175 -15.20 7.49 6.55
CA GLY A 175 -15.36 7.44 7.99
C GLY A 175 -16.47 8.40 8.37
N PRO A 176 -16.26 9.31 9.33
CA PRO A 176 -17.22 10.35 9.62
C PRO A 176 -17.19 11.53 8.63
N PHE A 177 -16.34 11.48 7.59
CA PHE A 177 -16.15 12.59 6.65
C PHE A 177 -17.03 12.45 5.40
N THR A 178 -17.30 13.57 4.75
CA THR A 178 -17.76 13.62 3.37
C THR A 178 -16.60 13.45 2.39
N LEU A 179 -16.90 13.25 1.10
CA LEU A 179 -15.87 13.20 0.06
C LEU A 179 -15.09 14.51 -0.06
N GLU A 180 -15.76 15.65 0.10
CA GLU A 180 -15.13 16.98 0.04
C GLU A 180 -14.18 17.19 1.23
N GLU A 181 -14.61 16.81 2.42
CA GLU A 181 -13.78 16.85 3.65
C GLU A 181 -12.58 15.92 3.55
N LEU A 182 -12.74 14.71 3.01
CA LEU A 182 -11.62 13.81 2.73
C LEU A 182 -10.60 14.46 1.78
N GLN A 183 -11.07 15.04 0.68
CA GLN A 183 -10.18 15.70 -0.29
C GLN A 183 -9.45 16.88 0.33
N LEU A 184 -10.10 17.60 1.25
CA LEU A 184 -9.46 18.65 2.03
C LEU A 184 -8.40 18.08 2.99
N LEU A 185 -8.73 17.05 3.77
CA LEU A 185 -7.81 16.40 4.71
C LEU A 185 -6.57 15.83 4.01
N ARG A 186 -6.71 15.26 2.81
CA ARG A 186 -5.58 14.74 2.01
C ARG A 186 -4.58 15.80 1.60
N ARG A 187 -4.95 17.08 1.60
CA ARG A 187 -4.04 18.18 1.29
C ARG A 187 -3.09 18.51 2.43
N ALA A 188 -3.38 18.08 3.66
CA ALA A 188 -2.62 18.49 4.84
C ALA A 188 -1.09 18.30 4.68
N PRO A 189 -0.57 17.14 4.23
CA PRO A 189 0.88 16.96 4.04
C PRO A 189 1.49 17.91 3.00
N LEU A 190 0.74 18.21 1.94
CA LEU A 190 1.17 19.15 0.90
C LEU A 190 1.14 20.60 1.40
N LEU A 191 0.18 20.97 2.24
CA LEU A 191 0.12 22.30 2.87
C LEU A 191 1.31 22.51 3.83
N LEU A 192 1.68 21.49 4.61
CA LEU A 192 2.89 21.52 5.43
C LEU A 192 4.14 21.77 4.57
N TYR A 193 4.26 21.03 3.46
CA TYR A 193 5.34 21.21 2.50
C TYR A 193 5.39 22.63 1.90
N VAL A 194 4.26 23.15 1.45
CA VAL A 194 4.16 24.51 0.88
C VAL A 194 4.55 25.56 1.92
N LEU A 195 4.08 25.41 3.17
CA LEU A 195 4.38 26.33 4.26
C LEU A 195 5.89 26.35 4.57
N LEU A 196 6.49 25.17 4.76
CA LEU A 196 7.92 25.05 5.07
C LEU A 196 8.79 25.62 3.94
N ARG A 197 8.39 25.40 2.68
CA ARG A 197 9.11 25.94 1.52
C ARG A 197 9.00 27.46 1.41
N ALA A 198 7.88 28.06 1.82
CA ALA A 198 7.69 29.51 1.75
C ALA A 198 8.58 30.30 2.72
N GLN A 199 9.09 29.65 3.77
CA GLN A 199 9.87 30.29 4.84
C GLN A 199 11.38 30.40 4.56
N GLY A 200 11.84 29.97 3.37
CA GLY A 200 13.18 30.31 2.87
C GLY A 200 14.36 29.50 3.46
N GLY A 201 14.10 28.42 4.20
CA GLY A 201 15.12 27.44 4.61
C GLY A 201 15.58 26.52 3.47
N GLU A 202 16.51 25.58 3.75
CA GLU A 202 16.80 24.47 2.82
C GLU A 202 15.48 23.79 2.45
N ILE A 203 15.12 23.89 1.17
CA ILE A 203 13.80 23.49 0.70
C ILE A 203 13.67 21.99 0.87
N PRO A 204 12.70 21.48 1.65
CA PRO A 204 12.39 20.07 1.63
C PRO A 204 12.09 19.69 0.18
N THR A 205 12.74 18.65 -0.34
CA THR A 205 12.40 18.18 -1.68
C THR A 205 11.03 17.53 -1.62
N LEU A 206 10.25 17.65 -2.68
CA LEU A 206 8.99 16.89 -2.78
C LEU A 206 9.24 15.37 -2.70
N PHE A 207 10.45 14.95 -3.11
CA PHE A 207 10.97 13.61 -2.90
C PHE A 207 11.01 13.24 -1.41
N ARG A 208 11.56 14.11 -0.54
CA ARG A 208 11.58 13.88 0.91
C ARG A 208 10.17 13.73 1.49
N LEU A 209 9.22 14.57 1.08
CA LEU A 209 7.81 14.40 1.48
C LEU A 209 7.30 13.01 1.08
N THR A 210 7.59 12.58 -0.14
CA THR A 210 7.14 11.27 -0.65
C THR A 210 7.77 10.11 0.14
N GLU A 211 9.05 10.18 0.50
CA GLU A 211 9.71 9.19 1.39
C GLU A 211 9.05 9.12 2.78
N LEU A 212 8.74 10.28 3.37
CA LEU A 212 8.10 10.33 4.69
C LEU A 212 6.68 9.78 4.65
N LEU A 213 5.93 10.08 3.58
CA LEU A 213 4.60 9.54 3.36
C LEU A 213 4.62 8.02 3.11
N ALA A 214 5.64 7.49 2.43
CA ALA A 214 5.83 6.04 2.29
C ALA A 214 6.07 5.34 3.65
N THR A 215 6.52 6.08 4.67
CA THR A 215 6.76 5.57 6.03
C THR A 215 5.74 6.10 7.05
N VAL A 216 4.58 6.57 6.60
CA VAL A 216 3.56 7.26 7.42
C VAL A 216 3.09 6.45 8.64
N GLY A 217 3.18 5.12 8.60
CA GLY A 217 2.85 4.25 9.73
C GLY A 217 3.66 4.55 11.00
N ARG A 218 4.81 5.22 10.89
CA ARG A 218 5.65 5.63 12.04
C ARG A 218 5.01 6.70 12.92
N TYR A 219 4.05 7.46 12.39
CA TYR A 219 3.36 8.53 13.13
C TYR A 219 2.21 8.01 14.01
N LEU A 220 1.96 6.69 14.00
CA LEU A 220 0.95 6.01 14.83
C LEU A 220 -0.45 6.65 14.77
N ASN A 221 -0.79 7.27 13.62
CA ASN A 221 -2.10 7.88 13.41
C ASN A 221 -2.86 7.17 12.29
N PRO A 222 -4.01 6.53 12.60
CA PRO A 222 -4.81 5.80 11.62
C PRO A 222 -5.35 6.69 10.50
N LEU A 223 -5.79 7.91 10.82
CA LEU A 223 -6.35 8.83 9.82
C LEU A 223 -5.30 9.28 8.80
N LEU A 224 -4.12 9.70 9.26
CA LEU A 224 -3.03 10.11 8.37
C LEU A 224 -2.59 8.94 7.49
N THR A 225 -2.44 7.74 8.08
CA THR A 225 -2.13 6.51 7.33
C THR A 225 -3.16 6.23 6.24
N ARG A 226 -4.46 6.37 6.56
CA ARG A 226 -5.56 6.18 5.62
C ARG A 226 -5.55 7.21 4.49
N LEU A 227 -5.33 8.49 4.81
CA LEU A 227 -5.31 9.57 3.81
C LEU A 227 -4.19 9.42 2.79
N VAL A 228 -3.04 8.89 3.23
CA VAL A 228 -1.84 8.72 2.40
C VAL A 228 -1.86 7.45 1.55
N ASN A 229 -2.47 6.37 2.05
CA ASN A 229 -2.52 5.08 1.35
C ASN A 229 -3.63 4.99 0.29
N GLN A 230 -4.54 5.96 0.23
CA GLN A 230 -5.47 6.07 -0.89
C GLN A 230 -4.73 6.65 -2.11
N PRO A 231 -4.97 6.17 -3.34
CA PRO A 231 -4.22 6.61 -4.52
C PRO A 231 -4.35 8.12 -4.68
N ALA A 232 -3.30 8.84 -4.26
CA ALA A 232 -3.21 10.27 -4.44
C ALA A 232 -2.87 10.52 -5.90
N ALA A 233 -3.68 11.35 -6.57
CA ALA A 233 -3.24 11.99 -7.79
C ALA A 233 -1.86 12.65 -7.57
N ASP A 234 -1.00 12.60 -8.58
CA ASP A 234 0.38 13.12 -8.60
C ASP A 234 0.65 14.26 -7.58
N CYS A 235 1.32 13.93 -6.47
CA CYS A 235 1.71 14.88 -5.41
C CYS A 235 2.49 16.08 -5.98
N ALA A 236 3.28 15.87 -7.03
CA ALA A 236 4.06 16.94 -7.65
C ALA A 236 3.15 17.91 -8.40
N ALA A 237 2.16 17.41 -9.14
CA ALA A 237 1.17 18.24 -9.82
C ALA A 237 0.33 19.06 -8.82
N GLN A 238 -0.10 18.45 -7.72
CA GLN A 238 -0.88 19.14 -6.68
C GLN A 238 -0.07 20.22 -5.98
N ALA A 239 1.16 19.93 -5.55
CA ALA A 239 2.04 20.92 -4.93
C ALA A 239 2.30 22.11 -5.88
N ARG A 240 2.59 21.83 -7.16
CA ARG A 240 2.77 22.88 -8.18
C ARG A 240 1.55 23.77 -8.31
N ALA A 241 0.35 23.19 -8.35
CA ALA A 241 -0.90 23.94 -8.41
C ALA A 241 -1.11 24.85 -7.18
N MET A 242 -0.72 24.39 -5.98
CA MET A 242 -0.80 25.18 -4.76
C MET A 242 0.16 26.39 -4.78
N PHE A 243 1.40 26.23 -5.28
CA PHE A 243 2.34 27.36 -5.40
C PHE A 243 1.86 28.41 -6.40
N VAL A 244 1.32 27.98 -7.54
CA VAL A 244 0.79 28.91 -8.56
C VAL A 244 -0.40 29.72 -8.00
N ARG A 245 -1.22 29.10 -7.15
CA ARG A 245 -2.39 29.74 -6.55
C ARG A 245 -2.09 30.61 -5.32
N GLN A 246 -0.87 30.58 -4.78
CA GLN A 246 -0.52 31.24 -3.52
C GLN A 246 -1.51 30.91 -2.39
N VAL A 247 -1.67 29.62 -2.13
CA VAL A 247 -2.59 29.12 -1.09
C VAL A 247 -2.20 29.66 0.30
N ASP A 248 -3.19 30.14 1.07
CA ASP A 248 -3.04 30.41 2.50
C ASP A 248 -2.96 29.07 3.27
N ALA A 249 -1.76 28.50 3.32
CA ALA A 249 -1.54 27.19 3.90
C ALA A 249 -1.91 27.12 5.39
N LEU A 250 -1.64 28.17 6.16
CA LEU A 250 -2.04 28.23 7.58
C LEU A 250 -3.56 28.33 7.72
N GLY A 251 -4.22 29.11 6.87
CA GLY A 251 -5.68 29.18 6.80
C GLY A 251 -6.31 27.81 6.51
N GLU A 252 -5.86 27.13 5.47
CA GLU A 252 -6.39 25.81 5.11
C GLU A 252 -6.13 24.75 6.18
N LEU A 253 -4.96 24.77 6.85
CA LEU A 253 -4.67 23.86 7.96
C LEU A 253 -5.61 24.06 9.16
N ARG A 254 -6.04 25.31 9.44
CA ARG A 254 -7.07 25.57 10.46
C ARG A 254 -8.43 25.01 10.05
N VAL A 255 -8.81 25.11 8.78
CA VAL A 255 -10.06 24.50 8.28
C VAL A 255 -10.00 22.97 8.40
N ILE A 256 -8.87 22.37 8.01
CA ILE A 256 -8.61 20.94 8.18
C ILE A 256 -8.76 20.51 9.64
N ARG A 257 -8.20 21.28 10.57
CA ARG A 257 -8.36 21.04 12.01
C ARG A 257 -9.82 21.08 12.43
N GLN A 258 -10.57 22.11 12.02
CA GLN A 258 -12.00 22.24 12.34
C GLN A 258 -12.82 21.07 11.81
N VAL A 259 -12.55 20.61 10.58
CA VAL A 259 -13.20 19.42 10.01
C VAL A 259 -12.90 18.16 10.83
N ALA A 260 -11.64 17.97 11.22
CA ALA A 260 -11.24 16.86 12.08
C ALA A 260 -11.90 16.93 13.47
N GLU A 261 -11.92 18.10 14.11
CA GLU A 261 -12.58 18.35 15.41
C GLU A 261 -14.10 18.14 15.36
N ALA A 262 -14.75 18.48 14.24
CA ALA A 262 -16.19 18.32 14.07
C ALA A 262 -16.60 16.85 13.86
N SER A 263 -15.72 16.05 13.26
CA SER A 263 -16.04 14.71 12.78
C SER A 263 -15.43 13.58 13.63
N LEU A 264 -14.42 13.88 14.46
CA LEU A 264 -13.70 12.88 15.26
C LEU A 264 -13.84 13.13 16.77
N PRO A 265 -13.68 12.09 17.61
CA PRO A 265 -13.43 12.27 19.03
C PRO A 265 -12.21 13.17 19.29
N ALA A 266 -12.26 13.96 20.37
CA ALA A 266 -11.20 14.92 20.70
C ALA A 266 -9.79 14.31 20.77
N ALA A 267 -9.68 13.08 21.30
CA ALA A 267 -8.41 12.36 21.38
C ALA A 267 -7.85 12.00 19.98
N GLU A 268 -8.72 11.59 19.05
CA GLU A 268 -8.34 11.24 17.68
C GLU A 268 -7.98 12.47 16.85
N SER A 269 -8.77 13.55 16.98
CA SER A 269 -8.47 14.84 16.34
C SER A 269 -7.12 15.40 16.82
N ARG A 270 -6.88 15.39 18.15
CA ARG A 270 -5.59 15.81 18.72
C ARG A 270 -4.44 14.92 18.24
N GLY A 271 -4.65 13.61 18.17
CA GLY A 271 -3.67 12.66 17.63
C GLY A 271 -3.34 12.92 16.16
N PHE A 272 -4.33 13.31 15.35
CA PHE A 272 -4.11 13.68 13.95
C PHE A 272 -3.29 14.97 13.82
N ALA A 273 -3.63 16.00 14.60
CA ALA A 273 -2.85 17.23 14.68
C ALA A 273 -1.39 16.97 15.11
N GLN A 274 -1.17 16.12 16.12
CA GLN A 274 0.18 15.74 16.58
C GLN A 274 0.97 15.00 15.49
N ALA A 275 0.33 14.11 14.74
CA ALA A 275 0.98 13.40 13.63
C ALA A 275 1.39 14.35 12.50
N LEU A 276 0.55 15.35 12.18
CA LEU A 276 0.89 16.39 11.21
C LEU A 276 2.06 17.26 11.69
N LEU A 277 2.11 17.62 12.97
CA LEU A 277 3.23 18.37 13.55
C LEU A 277 4.54 17.55 13.52
N ALA A 278 4.48 16.26 13.87
CA ALA A 278 5.63 15.37 13.79
C ALA A 278 6.13 15.22 12.35
N LEU A 279 5.22 15.04 11.39
CA LEU A 279 5.55 15.04 9.96
C LEU A 279 6.21 16.35 9.53
N ALA A 280 5.70 17.49 9.99
CA ALA A 280 6.32 18.79 9.73
C ALA A 280 7.73 18.87 10.32
N GLY A 281 7.95 18.41 11.55
CA GLY A 281 9.26 18.37 12.18
C GLY A 281 10.28 17.54 11.37
N ASP A 282 9.86 16.37 10.90
CA ASP A 282 10.72 15.49 10.11
C ASP A 282 10.97 16.00 8.68
N LEU A 283 9.98 16.68 8.09
CA LEU A 283 10.14 17.36 6.80
C LEU A 283 11.17 18.47 6.87
N ALA A 284 11.32 19.06 8.04
CA ALA A 284 11.91 20.36 8.20
C ALA A 284 13.37 20.33 8.62
N GLU A 285 14.01 19.17 8.86
CA GLU A 285 15.43 18.97 9.26
C GLU A 285 16.21 20.28 9.56
N GLY A 286 15.85 21.00 10.64
CA GLY A 286 16.44 22.30 10.99
C GLY A 286 15.62 23.57 10.67
N ALA A 287 14.32 23.50 10.41
CA ALA A 287 13.51 24.70 10.23
C ALA A 287 13.49 25.58 11.48
N GLU A 288 13.26 26.87 11.23
CA GLU A 288 13.09 27.85 12.28
C GLU A 288 11.96 27.43 13.22
N GLN A 289 12.29 27.40 14.51
CA GLN A 289 11.35 27.05 15.58
C GLN A 289 10.07 27.91 15.55
N ALA A 290 10.16 29.13 14.98
CA ALA A 290 9.02 30.00 14.73
C ALA A 290 7.95 29.36 13.82
N VAL A 291 8.33 28.58 12.81
CA VAL A 291 7.38 27.93 11.88
C VAL A 291 6.66 26.78 12.57
N LEU A 292 7.36 26.01 13.40
CA LEU A 292 6.76 24.95 14.21
C LEU A 292 5.76 25.52 15.22
N ILE A 293 6.06 26.66 15.85
CA ILE A 293 5.14 27.36 16.76
C ILE A 293 3.88 27.84 16.01
N GLN A 294 4.03 28.37 14.79
CA GLN A 294 2.89 28.77 13.96
C GLN A 294 2.01 27.56 13.59
N LEU A 295 2.64 26.42 13.27
CA LEU A 295 1.95 25.16 13.00
C LEU A 295 1.22 24.62 14.23
N GLU A 296 1.87 24.60 15.40
CA GLU A 296 1.24 24.22 16.67
C GLU A 296 -0.03 25.05 16.93
N THR A 297 0.06 26.36 16.70
CA THR A 297 -1.07 27.28 16.85
C THR A 297 -2.18 26.97 15.83
N ALA A 298 -1.84 26.77 14.56
CA ALA A 298 -2.81 26.46 13.51
C ALA A 298 -3.51 25.12 13.75
N LEU A 299 -2.76 24.12 14.24
CA LEU A 299 -3.25 22.79 14.57
C LEU A 299 -3.90 22.69 15.96
N GLY A 300 -3.96 23.78 16.72
CA GLY A 300 -4.65 23.82 18.03
C GLY A 300 -3.95 23.00 19.11
N LEU A 301 -2.63 22.85 19.01
CA LEU A 301 -1.81 22.06 19.96
C LEU A 301 -1.16 22.92 21.05
N SER A 302 -1.15 24.24 20.89
CA SER A 302 -0.66 25.15 21.93
C SER A 302 -1.61 25.12 23.12
N ASP A 303 -1.09 24.78 24.30
CA ASP A 303 -1.84 24.93 25.54
C ASP A 303 -2.10 26.43 25.76
N THR A 304 -3.37 26.85 25.69
CA THR A 304 -3.82 28.16 26.17
C THR A 304 -3.89 28.18 27.68
#